data_AF-A0A2R7R6H7-F1
#
_entry.id   AF-A0A2R7R6H7-F1
#
_cell.length_a   1.000
_cell.length_b   1.000
_cell.length_c   1.000
_cell.angle_alpha   90.00
_cell.angle_beta   90.00
_cell.angle_gamma   90.00
#
_symmetry.space_group_name_H-M   'P 1'
#
loop_
_entity.id
_entity.type
_entity.pdbx_description
1 polymer ?
#
loop_
_entity_poly.entity_id
_entity_poly.type
_entity_poly.pdbx_seq_one_letter_code
_entity_poly.pdbx_strand_id
1 'polypeptide(L)'
;MRSFSRLLLLATLAALLSGCGYNAIQQKDEQVKAGWAEVLNQYKRRADLIPNLVQTVEGYANQERQVLTDVTNARSRVGQINVNADDAESLKQFQQAQGELSGALSRLLVVTENYPNLKSDQGFRDLQAQLEGTENRITVARGRYIQMVQDYNTFLRQFPQLITAKIFGYQVKPNFTVDNEAQISQPPAVKFGSQAPAPAPAPQPQPQQAPAQ
;
A
#
# COMPACT_ATOMS: atom_id res chain seq x y z
N MET A 1 34.18 -31.84 -39.02
CA MET A 1 32.94 -31.04 -38.91
C MET A 1 32.12 -31.36 -37.66
N ARG A 2 31.77 -32.63 -37.37
CA ARG A 2 30.96 -33.01 -36.19
C ARG A 2 31.57 -32.61 -34.84
N SER A 3 32.88 -32.77 -34.66
CA SER A 3 33.60 -32.42 -33.42
C SER A 3 33.65 -30.90 -33.18
N PHE A 4 33.82 -30.13 -34.26
CA PHE A 4 33.83 -28.67 -34.21
C PHE A 4 32.43 -28.11 -33.87
N SER A 5 31.38 -28.69 -34.45
CA SER A 5 29.99 -28.33 -34.13
C SER A 5 29.63 -28.63 -32.66
N ARG A 6 30.16 -29.72 -32.07
CA ARG A 6 29.98 -30.05 -30.65
C ARG A 6 30.71 -29.08 -29.72
N LEU A 7 31.93 -28.70 -30.07
CA LEU A 7 32.72 -27.71 -29.32
C LEU A 7 32.07 -26.33 -29.35
N LEU A 8 31.55 -25.91 -30.51
CA LEU A 8 30.83 -24.65 -30.65
C LEU A 8 29.57 -24.64 -29.78
N LEU A 9 28.82 -25.75 -29.77
CA LEU A 9 27.60 -25.92 -28.99
C LEU A 9 27.89 -25.91 -27.47
N LEU A 10 28.95 -26.59 -27.03
CA LEU A 10 29.43 -26.56 -25.64
C LEU A 10 29.92 -25.18 -25.21
N ALA A 11 30.63 -24.45 -26.07
CA ALA A 11 31.09 -23.09 -25.78
C ALA A 11 29.91 -22.10 -25.68
N THR A 12 28.92 -22.19 -26.58
CA THR A 12 27.67 -21.42 -26.44
C THR A 12 26.89 -21.80 -25.19
N LEU A 13 26.85 -23.08 -24.82
CA LEU A 13 26.15 -23.54 -23.61
C LEU A 13 26.86 -23.02 -22.35
N ALA A 14 28.20 -23.08 -22.30
CA ALA A 14 28.99 -22.55 -21.20
C ALA A 14 28.86 -21.02 -21.07
N ALA A 15 28.84 -20.29 -22.19
CA ALA A 15 28.60 -18.84 -22.21
C ALA A 15 27.15 -18.47 -21.80
N LEU A 16 26.17 -19.33 -22.13
CA LEU A 16 24.80 -19.18 -21.64
C LEU A 16 24.72 -19.41 -20.12
N LEU A 17 25.44 -20.39 -19.57
CA LEU A 17 25.44 -20.71 -18.14
C LEU A 17 25.99 -19.58 -17.25
N SER A 18 27.02 -18.85 -17.71
CA SER A 18 27.61 -17.75 -16.94
C SER A 18 26.75 -16.48 -16.92
N GLY A 19 25.79 -16.33 -17.85
CA GLY A 19 24.91 -15.17 -18.00
C GLY A 19 23.46 -15.37 -17.55
N CYS A 20 23.09 -16.54 -17.02
CA CYS A 20 21.70 -16.90 -16.64
C CYS A 20 21.06 -15.99 -15.54
N GLY A 21 21.78 -15.04 -14.97
CA GLY A 21 21.23 -14.08 -14.01
C GLY A 21 20.84 -14.65 -12.64
N TYR A 22 21.14 -15.92 -12.34
CA TYR A 22 20.80 -16.57 -11.06
C TYR A 22 21.24 -15.73 -9.84
N ASN A 23 22.50 -15.31 -9.79
CA ASN A 23 23.02 -14.49 -8.70
C ASN A 23 22.32 -13.13 -8.60
N ALA A 24 21.91 -12.55 -9.74
CA ALA A 24 21.17 -11.30 -9.76
C ALA A 24 19.71 -11.49 -9.28
N ILE A 25 19.07 -12.64 -9.59
CA ILE A 25 17.76 -12.98 -9.02
C ILE A 25 17.87 -13.08 -7.50
N GLN A 26 18.88 -13.80 -6.99
CA GLN A 26 19.15 -13.93 -5.56
C GLN A 26 19.41 -12.58 -4.88
N GLN A 27 20.23 -11.73 -5.50
CA GLN A 27 20.52 -10.40 -4.98
C GLN A 27 19.25 -9.53 -4.91
N LYS A 28 18.40 -9.56 -5.93
CA LYS A 28 17.14 -8.81 -5.95
C LYS A 28 16.12 -9.38 -4.96
N ASP A 29 16.06 -10.70 -4.78
CA ASP A 29 15.22 -11.35 -3.77
C ASP A 29 15.59 -10.91 -2.35
N GLU A 30 16.88 -10.89 -2.03
CA GLU A 30 17.39 -10.40 -0.74
C GLU A 30 17.12 -8.90 -0.54
N GLN A 31 17.19 -8.09 -1.59
CA GLN A 31 16.79 -6.68 -1.52
C GLN A 31 15.31 -6.52 -1.17
N VAL A 32 14.42 -7.32 -1.78
CA VAL A 32 12.99 -7.30 -1.45
C VAL A 32 12.75 -7.71 0.01
N LYS A 33 13.44 -8.76 0.49
CA LYS A 33 13.35 -9.18 1.91
C LYS A 33 13.82 -8.09 2.87
N ALA A 34 14.93 -7.43 2.55
CA ALA A 34 15.44 -6.31 3.34
C ALA A 34 14.46 -5.12 3.35
N GLY A 35 13.90 -4.78 2.18
CA GLY A 35 12.86 -3.76 2.07
C GLY A 35 11.60 -4.09 2.87
N TRP A 36 11.19 -5.36 2.88
CA TRP A 36 10.07 -5.84 3.69
C TRP A 36 10.34 -5.73 5.19
N ALA A 37 11.52 -6.14 5.63
CA ALA A 37 11.93 -6.02 7.03
C ALA A 37 11.91 -4.56 7.51
N GLU A 38 12.34 -3.62 6.66
CA GLU A 38 12.26 -2.19 6.96
C GLU A 38 10.81 -1.72 7.12
N VAL A 39 9.89 -2.16 6.24
CA VAL A 39 8.46 -1.86 6.36
C VAL A 39 7.91 -2.37 7.70
N LEU A 40 8.22 -3.62 8.07
CA LEU A 40 7.79 -4.20 9.35
C LEU A 40 8.34 -3.44 10.56
N ASN A 41 9.59 -2.97 10.51
CA ASN A 41 10.19 -2.18 11.58
C ASN A 41 9.42 -0.87 11.83
N GLN A 42 9.02 -0.17 10.76
CA GLN A 42 8.26 1.07 10.90
C GLN A 42 6.84 0.81 11.44
N TYR A 43 6.18 -0.25 10.97
CA TYR A 43 4.87 -0.65 11.51
C TYR A 43 4.94 -1.10 12.97
N LYS A 44 5.98 -1.83 13.35
CA LYS A 44 6.24 -2.21 14.74
C LYS A 44 6.41 -0.97 15.63
N ARG A 45 7.22 -0.01 15.20
CA ARG A 45 7.38 1.26 15.93
C ARG A 45 6.05 1.97 16.16
N ARG A 46 5.19 2.04 15.13
CA ARG A 46 3.84 2.62 15.26
C ARG A 46 3.04 1.90 16.33
N ALA A 47 3.03 0.57 16.32
CA ALA A 47 2.31 -0.24 17.29
C ALA A 47 2.87 -0.13 18.72
N ASP A 48 4.18 0.10 18.87
CA ASP A 48 4.86 0.24 20.16
C ASP A 48 4.58 1.61 20.82
N LEU A 49 4.21 2.64 20.05
CA LEU A 49 3.85 3.97 20.58
C LEU A 49 2.40 4.04 21.11
N ILE A 50 1.51 3.17 20.64
CA ILE A 50 0.08 3.21 20.96
C ILE A 50 -0.23 3.05 22.46
N PRO A 51 0.41 2.14 23.22
CA PRO A 51 0.11 2.00 24.64
C PRO A 51 0.34 3.29 25.43
N ASN A 52 1.44 3.99 25.12
CA ASN A 52 1.74 5.28 25.74
C ASN A 52 0.70 6.33 25.35
N LEU A 53 0.28 6.37 24.07
CA LEU A 53 -0.78 7.26 23.62
C LEU A 53 -2.11 6.99 24.36
N VAL A 54 -2.51 5.73 24.46
CA VAL A 54 -3.74 5.31 25.15
C VAL A 54 -3.68 5.72 26.61
N GLN A 55 -2.57 5.46 27.31
CA GLN A 55 -2.40 5.83 28.71
C GLN A 55 -2.46 7.35 28.93
N THR A 56 -1.84 8.14 28.04
CA THR A 56 -1.92 9.60 28.10
C THR A 56 -3.36 10.09 27.89
N VAL A 57 -4.08 9.56 26.90
CA VAL A 57 -5.46 9.96 26.65
C VAL A 57 -6.39 9.52 27.79
N GLU A 58 -6.20 8.32 28.34
CA GLU A 58 -6.96 7.83 29.50
C GLU A 58 -6.90 8.81 30.69
N GLY A 59 -5.73 9.37 30.98
CA GLY A 59 -5.56 10.35 32.05
C GLY A 59 -6.48 11.57 31.96
N TYR A 60 -6.88 11.98 30.75
CA TYR A 60 -7.73 13.16 30.52
C TYR A 60 -9.16 12.83 30.07
N ALA A 61 -9.35 11.70 29.38
CA ALA A 61 -10.58 11.35 28.67
C ALA A 61 -11.10 9.95 29.06
N ASN A 62 -11.09 9.62 30.36
CA ASN A 62 -11.57 8.33 30.90
C ASN A 62 -13.00 7.92 30.48
N GLN A 63 -13.82 8.88 30.04
CA GLN A 63 -15.20 8.63 29.59
C GLN A 63 -15.23 8.03 28.17
N GLU A 64 -14.16 8.16 27.40
CA GLU A 64 -14.03 7.74 26.00
C GLU A 64 -13.57 6.27 25.86
N ARG A 65 -14.07 5.41 26.74
CA ARG A 65 -13.63 3.99 26.83
C ARG A 65 -13.81 3.23 25.53
N GLN A 66 -14.89 3.49 24.79
CA GLN A 66 -15.16 2.81 23.53
C GLN A 66 -14.04 3.08 22.52
N VAL A 67 -13.60 4.34 22.41
CA VAL A 67 -12.57 4.76 21.45
C VAL A 67 -11.21 4.17 21.83
N LEU A 68 -10.86 4.20 23.12
CA LEU A 68 -9.62 3.62 23.64
C LEU A 68 -9.58 2.10 23.47
N THR A 69 -10.72 1.44 23.68
CA THR A 69 -10.89 0.00 23.43
C THR A 69 -10.74 -0.33 21.95
N ASP A 70 -11.33 0.47 21.06
CA ASP A 70 -11.20 0.28 19.60
C ASP A 70 -9.75 0.40 19.14
N VAL A 71 -9.00 1.38 19.65
CA VAL A 71 -7.57 1.56 19.34
C VAL A 71 -6.75 0.38 19.86
N THR A 72 -7.02 -0.06 21.10
CA THR A 72 -6.32 -1.20 21.71
C THR A 72 -6.60 -2.50 20.95
N ASN A 73 -7.86 -2.72 20.55
CA ASN A 73 -8.26 -3.87 19.75
C ASN A 73 -7.63 -3.84 18.35
N ALA A 74 -7.62 -2.69 17.69
CA ALA A 74 -6.99 -2.54 16.37
C ALA A 74 -5.48 -2.79 16.43
N ARG A 75 -4.79 -2.29 17.48
CA ARG A 75 -3.37 -2.62 17.75
C ARG A 75 -3.18 -4.12 17.93
N SER A 76 -4.04 -4.77 18.73
CA SER A 76 -3.92 -6.21 19.00
C SER A 76 -4.09 -7.03 17.72
N ARG A 77 -5.06 -6.69 16.87
CA ARG A 77 -5.25 -7.32 15.55
C ARG A 77 -3.99 -7.23 14.69
N VAL A 78 -3.37 -6.05 14.60
CA VAL A 78 -2.11 -5.87 13.87
C VAL A 78 -0.98 -6.75 14.44
N GLY A 79 -0.88 -6.85 15.77
CA GLY A 79 0.16 -7.64 16.44
C GLY A 79 0.00 -9.16 16.31
N GLN A 80 -1.20 -9.65 15.95
CA GLN A 80 -1.49 -11.07 15.79
C GLN A 80 -1.25 -11.59 14.36
N ILE A 81 -1.10 -10.69 13.38
CA ILE A 81 -0.93 -11.09 11.98
C ILE A 81 0.52 -11.53 11.76
N ASN A 82 0.69 -12.81 11.44
CA ASN A 82 1.94 -13.31 10.88
C ASN A 82 1.92 -13.08 9.36
N VAL A 83 2.67 -12.07 8.90
CA VAL A 83 2.64 -11.66 7.49
C VAL A 83 3.66 -12.44 6.66
N ASN A 84 3.17 -13.10 5.63
CA ASN A 84 3.99 -13.61 4.55
C ASN A 84 3.96 -12.63 3.37
N ALA A 85 5.07 -11.94 3.12
CA ALA A 85 5.18 -10.98 2.02
C ALA A 85 5.19 -11.63 0.62
N ASP A 86 5.38 -12.93 0.53
CA ASP A 86 5.31 -13.68 -0.72
C ASP A 86 3.87 -14.19 -1.00
N ASP A 87 2.93 -14.01 -0.07
CA ASP A 87 1.52 -14.34 -0.24
C ASP A 87 0.66 -13.07 -0.36
N ALA A 88 -0.06 -12.96 -1.48
CA ALA A 88 -0.91 -11.82 -1.77
C ALA A 88 -2.07 -11.68 -0.77
N GLU A 89 -2.63 -12.81 -0.30
CA GLU A 89 -3.73 -12.79 0.65
C GLU A 89 -3.24 -12.31 2.03
N SER A 90 -2.11 -12.85 2.50
CA SER A 90 -1.47 -12.40 3.73
C SER A 90 -1.10 -10.90 3.70
N LEU A 91 -0.54 -10.40 2.58
CA LEU A 91 -0.28 -8.97 2.41
C LEU A 91 -1.55 -8.11 2.44
N LYS A 92 -2.66 -8.62 1.87
CA LYS A 92 -3.95 -7.91 1.89
C LYS A 92 -4.53 -7.84 3.29
N GLN A 93 -4.54 -8.96 4.02
CA GLN A 93 -4.99 -9.01 5.41
C GLN A 93 -4.18 -8.06 6.29
N PHE A 94 -2.86 -8.03 6.09
CA PHE A 94 -1.98 -7.08 6.77
C PHE A 94 -2.36 -5.63 6.47
N GLN A 95 -2.53 -5.27 5.20
CA GLN A 95 -2.93 -3.91 4.79
C GLN A 95 -4.26 -3.48 5.40
N GLN A 96 -5.25 -4.37 5.38
CA GLN A 96 -6.56 -4.12 5.98
C GLN A 96 -6.44 -3.81 7.47
N ALA A 97 -5.71 -4.63 8.23
CA ALA A 97 -5.51 -4.40 9.66
C ALA A 97 -4.74 -3.11 9.96
N GLN A 98 -3.72 -2.78 9.14
CA GLN A 98 -3.02 -1.49 9.27
C GLN A 98 -3.93 -0.30 8.98
N GLY A 99 -4.86 -0.44 8.03
CA GLY A 99 -5.89 0.56 7.71
C GLY A 99 -6.92 0.73 8.83
N GLU A 100 -7.37 -0.36 9.43
CA GLU A 100 -8.26 -0.32 10.61
C GLU A 100 -7.60 0.41 11.78
N LEU A 101 -6.32 0.15 12.03
CA LEU A 101 -5.55 0.85 13.06
C LEU A 101 -5.43 2.34 12.75
N SER A 102 -5.07 2.72 11.52
CA SER A 102 -5.05 4.13 11.11
C SER A 102 -6.42 4.80 11.32
N GLY A 103 -7.51 4.13 10.96
CA GLY A 103 -8.87 4.65 11.15
C GLY A 103 -9.25 4.80 12.63
N ALA A 104 -8.82 3.87 13.50
CA ALA A 104 -9.04 3.98 14.95
C ALA A 104 -8.26 5.18 15.54
N LEU A 105 -7.02 5.39 15.11
CA LEU A 105 -6.22 6.55 15.51
C LEU A 105 -6.85 7.87 15.02
N SER A 106 -7.39 7.91 13.80
CA SER A 106 -8.11 9.10 13.32
C SER A 106 -9.33 9.44 14.17
N ARG A 107 -10.11 8.43 14.59
CA ARG A 107 -11.25 8.64 15.51
C ARG A 107 -10.80 9.14 16.87
N LEU A 108 -9.71 8.60 17.42
CA LEU A 108 -9.11 9.07 18.67
C LEU A 108 -8.73 10.55 18.57
N LEU A 109 -8.09 10.97 17.48
CA LEU A 109 -7.72 12.37 17.27
C LEU A 109 -8.93 13.30 17.26
N VAL A 110 -10.01 12.92 16.58
CA VAL A 110 -11.26 13.71 16.57
C VAL A 110 -11.81 13.88 17.99
N VAL A 111 -11.80 12.82 18.80
CA VAL A 111 -12.26 12.87 20.19
C VAL A 111 -11.40 13.80 21.03
N THR A 112 -10.08 13.84 20.79
CA THR A 112 -9.16 14.70 21.54
C THR A 112 -9.42 16.19 21.36
N GLU A 113 -10.11 16.60 20.28
CA GLU A 113 -10.52 18.00 20.08
C GLU A 113 -11.49 18.51 21.15
N ASN A 114 -12.25 17.61 21.79
CA ASN A 114 -13.15 17.95 22.88
C ASN A 114 -12.42 18.15 24.23
N TYR A 115 -11.11 17.89 24.29
CA TYR A 115 -10.31 17.93 25.52
C TYR A 115 -9.11 18.91 25.38
N PRO A 116 -9.32 20.22 25.57
CA PRO A 116 -8.27 21.24 25.37
C PRO A 116 -7.01 21.05 26.21
N ASN A 117 -7.17 20.52 27.44
CA ASN A 117 -6.04 20.24 28.33
C ASN A 117 -5.15 19.12 27.77
N LEU A 118 -5.74 18.05 27.23
CA LEU A 118 -5.03 16.95 26.57
C LEU A 118 -4.34 17.46 25.29
N LYS A 119 -5.02 18.28 24.50
CA LYS A 119 -4.44 18.88 23.29
C LYS A 119 -3.21 19.73 23.58
N SER A 120 -3.18 20.36 24.75
CA SER A 120 -2.07 21.19 25.21
C SER A 120 -1.00 20.41 25.97
N ASP A 121 -1.24 19.13 26.29
CA ASP A 121 -0.28 18.28 26.98
C ASP A 121 0.94 18.03 26.08
N GLN A 122 2.13 18.30 26.62
CA GLN A 122 3.37 18.19 25.87
C GLN A 122 3.66 16.73 25.47
N GLY A 123 3.42 15.77 26.37
CA GLY A 123 3.66 14.35 26.10
C GLY A 123 2.74 13.82 25.00
N PHE A 124 1.48 14.23 24.99
CA PHE A 124 0.53 13.90 23.93
C PHE A 124 0.97 14.47 22.57
N ARG A 125 1.38 15.74 22.53
CA ARG A 125 1.88 16.39 21.29
C ARG A 125 3.15 15.71 20.77
N ASP A 126 4.06 15.32 21.65
CA ASP A 126 5.28 14.60 21.29
C ASP A 126 4.96 13.21 20.71
N LEU A 127 4.00 12.49 21.30
CA LEU A 127 3.53 11.20 20.78
C LEU A 127 2.86 11.35 19.41
N GLN A 128 2.04 12.38 19.20
CA GLN A 128 1.48 12.67 17.88
C GLN A 128 2.56 12.93 16.84
N ALA A 129 3.55 13.76 17.15
CA ALA A 129 4.66 14.05 16.24
C ALA A 129 5.48 12.78 15.92
N GLN A 130 5.68 11.89 16.89
CA GLN A 130 6.33 10.60 16.66
C GLN A 130 5.51 9.66 15.77
N LEU A 131 4.19 9.62 15.96
CA LEU A 131 3.29 8.82 15.14
C LEU A 131 3.22 9.34 13.71
N GLU A 132 3.09 10.65 13.51
CA GLU A 132 3.15 11.30 12.19
C GLU A 132 4.50 11.01 11.50
N GLY A 133 5.61 11.20 12.23
CA GLY A 133 6.94 10.88 11.72
C GLY A 133 7.10 9.40 11.36
N THR A 134 6.41 8.50 12.06
CA THR A 134 6.41 7.08 11.76
C THR A 134 5.55 6.77 10.52
N GLU A 135 4.40 7.42 10.36
CA GLU A 135 3.53 7.26 9.18
C GLU A 135 4.22 7.74 7.90
N ASN A 136 4.96 8.85 7.98
CA ASN A 136 5.81 9.33 6.88
C ASN A 136 6.90 8.31 6.51
N ARG A 137 7.56 7.72 7.51
CA ARG A 137 8.56 6.67 7.30
C ARG A 137 7.95 5.38 6.73
N ILE A 138 6.76 4.99 7.18
CA ILE A 138 6.01 3.85 6.62
C ILE A 138 5.75 4.10 5.13
N THR A 139 5.26 5.29 4.77
CA THR A 139 5.00 5.66 3.37
C THR A 139 6.25 5.54 2.51
N VAL A 140 7.38 6.07 2.98
CA VAL A 140 8.67 5.99 2.27
C VAL A 140 9.20 4.55 2.21
N ALA A 141 9.08 3.77 3.28
CA ALA A 141 9.50 2.36 3.30
C ALA A 141 8.67 1.51 2.34
N ARG A 142 7.34 1.71 2.32
CA ARG A 142 6.43 1.04 1.36
C ARG A 142 6.79 1.39 -0.07
N GLY A 143 7.02 2.67 -0.38
CA GLY A 143 7.44 3.10 -1.72
C GLY A 143 8.75 2.42 -2.16
N ARG A 144 9.74 2.35 -1.28
CA ARG A 144 11.00 1.64 -1.56
C ARG A 144 10.80 0.15 -1.79
N TYR A 145 10.01 -0.52 -0.94
CA TYR A 145 9.66 -1.93 -1.12
C TYR A 145 8.93 -2.19 -2.45
N ILE A 146 7.96 -1.34 -2.81
CA ILE A 146 7.24 -1.42 -4.09
C ILE A 146 8.22 -1.39 -5.26
N GLN A 147 9.20 -0.48 -5.21
CA GLN A 147 10.23 -0.35 -6.25
C GLN A 147 11.13 -1.59 -6.33
N MET A 148 11.51 -2.17 -5.20
CA MET A 148 12.31 -3.41 -5.14
C MET A 148 11.54 -4.60 -5.72
N VAL A 149 10.25 -4.74 -5.37
CA VAL A 149 9.38 -5.78 -5.92
C VAL A 149 9.20 -5.59 -7.43
N GLN A 150 9.02 -4.35 -7.89
CA GLN A 150 8.94 -4.05 -9.32
C GLN A 150 10.23 -4.45 -10.05
N ASP A 151 11.39 -4.06 -9.53
CA ASP A 151 12.70 -4.40 -10.11
C ASP A 151 12.93 -5.92 -10.16
N TYR A 152 12.64 -6.62 -9.06
CA TYR A 152 12.68 -8.08 -8.99
C TYR A 152 11.75 -8.72 -10.04
N ASN A 153 10.46 -8.34 -10.06
CA ASN A 153 9.46 -8.91 -10.96
C ASN A 153 9.76 -8.62 -12.44
N THR A 154 10.30 -7.42 -12.73
CA THR A 154 10.69 -7.03 -14.09
C THR A 154 11.88 -7.87 -14.54
N PHE A 155 12.92 -7.97 -13.73
CA PHE A 155 14.10 -8.78 -14.03
C PHE A 155 13.75 -10.26 -14.22
N LEU A 156 12.86 -10.79 -13.37
CA LEU A 156 12.41 -12.18 -13.46
C LEU A 156 11.64 -12.49 -14.75
N ARG A 157 10.93 -11.51 -15.31
CA ARG A 157 10.11 -11.65 -16.52
C ARG A 157 10.87 -11.37 -17.82
N GLN A 158 12.08 -10.83 -17.76
CA GLN A 158 12.90 -10.52 -18.94
C GLN A 158 13.58 -11.77 -19.50
N PHE A 159 13.83 -11.79 -20.82
CA PHE A 159 14.65 -12.82 -21.45
C PHE A 159 16.13 -12.41 -21.39
N PRO A 160 17.08 -13.33 -21.07
CA PRO A 160 16.90 -14.78 -20.87
C PRO A 160 16.50 -15.22 -19.45
N GLN A 161 16.42 -14.31 -18.47
CA GLN A 161 16.20 -14.58 -17.04
C GLN A 161 14.94 -15.39 -16.75
N LEU A 162 13.86 -15.21 -17.53
CA LEU A 162 12.61 -15.97 -17.43
C LEU A 162 12.84 -17.48 -17.52
N ILE A 163 13.83 -17.94 -18.29
CA ILE A 163 14.16 -19.36 -18.41
C ILE A 163 14.75 -19.86 -17.09
N THR A 164 15.73 -19.13 -16.56
CA THR A 164 16.35 -19.43 -15.26
C THR A 164 15.30 -19.38 -14.15
N ALA A 165 14.40 -18.40 -14.16
CA ALA A 165 13.28 -18.30 -13.24
C ALA A 165 12.42 -19.57 -13.23
N LYS A 166 12.03 -20.05 -14.42
CA LYS A 166 11.23 -21.27 -14.56
C LYS A 166 11.98 -22.54 -14.15
N ILE A 167 13.26 -22.66 -14.47
CA ILE A 167 14.08 -23.84 -14.11
C ILE A 167 14.27 -23.95 -12.61
N PHE A 168 14.51 -22.83 -11.92
CA PHE A 168 14.77 -22.80 -10.47
C PHE A 168 13.51 -22.52 -9.63
N GLY A 169 12.34 -22.34 -10.25
CA GLY A 169 11.07 -22.15 -9.56
C GLY A 169 10.89 -20.78 -8.91
N TYR A 170 11.62 -19.75 -9.35
CA TYR A 170 11.42 -18.39 -8.86
C TYR A 170 10.07 -17.84 -9.34
N GLN A 171 9.33 -17.22 -8.43
CA GLN A 171 8.02 -16.67 -8.68
C GLN A 171 8.03 -15.15 -8.52
N VAL A 172 7.12 -14.48 -9.22
CA VAL A 172 6.88 -13.06 -8.99
C VAL A 172 6.34 -12.84 -7.59
N LYS A 173 6.77 -11.75 -6.96
CA LYS A 173 6.30 -11.37 -5.64
C LYS A 173 5.07 -10.47 -5.74
N PRO A 174 4.06 -10.67 -4.88
CA PRO A 174 2.97 -9.73 -4.77
C PRO A 174 3.50 -8.38 -4.27
N ASN A 175 2.72 -7.33 -4.50
CA ASN A 175 3.08 -5.97 -4.10
C ASN A 175 1.94 -5.34 -3.31
N PHE A 176 2.22 -4.22 -2.63
CA PHE A 176 1.16 -3.37 -2.08
C PHE A 176 0.25 -2.87 -3.20
N THR A 177 -1.05 -3.01 -3.03
CA THR A 177 -2.07 -2.54 -3.97
C THR A 177 -3.11 -1.72 -3.22
N VAL A 178 -3.86 -0.89 -3.94
CA VAL A 178 -5.06 -0.27 -3.36
C VAL A 178 -6.20 -1.28 -3.42
N ASP A 179 -6.96 -1.42 -2.32
CA ASP A 179 -8.05 -2.41 -2.22
C ASP A 179 -9.13 -2.24 -3.29
N ASN A 180 -9.23 -1.04 -3.88
CA ASN A 180 -10.27 -0.74 -4.87
C ASN A 180 -9.87 0.37 -5.86
N GLU A 181 -8.91 0.08 -6.72
CA GLU A 181 -8.45 0.98 -7.79
C GLU A 181 -9.62 1.49 -8.66
N ALA A 182 -10.63 0.64 -8.87
CA ALA A 182 -11.85 0.97 -9.59
C ALA A 182 -12.75 1.99 -8.88
N GLN A 183 -12.85 1.96 -7.53
CA GLN A 183 -13.61 2.97 -6.77
C GLN A 183 -12.88 4.30 -6.65
N ILE A 184 -11.54 4.29 -6.55
CA ILE A 184 -10.74 5.52 -6.48
C ILE A 184 -10.78 6.28 -7.81
N SER A 185 -10.90 5.56 -8.92
CA SER A 185 -11.02 6.14 -10.27
C SER A 185 -12.40 6.74 -10.56
N GLN A 186 -13.40 6.51 -9.71
CA GLN A 186 -14.71 7.12 -9.86
C GLN A 186 -14.71 8.48 -9.16
N PRO A 187 -15.00 9.59 -9.89
CA PRO A 187 -15.08 10.90 -9.26
C PRO A 187 -16.18 10.90 -8.18
N PRO A 188 -15.96 11.56 -7.02
CA PRO A 188 -16.95 11.60 -5.97
C PRO A 188 -18.26 12.19 -6.51
N ALA A 189 -19.36 11.45 -6.38
CA ALA A 189 -20.66 11.90 -6.81
C ALA A 189 -21.16 13.00 -5.87
N VAL A 190 -20.86 14.26 -6.19
CA VAL A 190 -21.35 15.40 -5.42
C VAL A 190 -22.83 15.60 -5.74
N LYS A 191 -23.72 15.04 -4.91
CA LYS A 191 -25.14 15.33 -4.96
C LYS A 191 -25.42 16.57 -4.11
N PHE A 192 -25.36 17.74 -4.72
CA PHE A 192 -25.97 18.93 -4.13
C PHE A 192 -27.49 18.73 -4.17
N GLY A 193 -28.11 18.56 -3.01
CA GLY A 193 -29.56 18.47 -2.93
C GLY A 193 -30.22 19.78 -3.34
N SER A 194 -30.89 19.82 -4.49
CA SER A 194 -32.09 20.62 -4.77
C SER A 194 -32.61 20.31 -6.17
N GLN A 195 -33.93 20.35 -6.31
CA GLN A 195 -34.70 20.02 -7.52
C GLN A 195 -34.10 20.60 -8.81
N ALA A 196 -33.96 19.76 -9.84
CA ALA A 196 -33.66 20.22 -11.19
C ALA A 196 -34.73 21.23 -11.65
N PRO A 197 -34.35 22.37 -12.27
CA PRO A 197 -35.34 23.23 -12.91
C PRO A 197 -36.03 22.45 -14.01
N ALA A 198 -37.37 22.56 -14.11
CA ALA A 198 -38.14 21.94 -15.18
C ALA A 198 -37.56 22.33 -16.55
N PRO A 199 -37.50 21.39 -17.52
CA PRO A 199 -36.95 21.68 -18.84
C PRO A 199 -37.77 22.79 -19.52
N ALA A 200 -37.08 23.80 -20.05
CA ALA A 200 -37.70 24.89 -20.79
C ALA A 200 -38.45 24.34 -22.03
N PRO A 201 -39.59 24.95 -22.43
CA PRO A 201 -40.36 24.47 -23.58
C PRO A 201 -39.53 24.61 -24.86
N ALA A 202 -39.57 23.58 -25.72
CA ALA A 202 -38.86 23.57 -26.99
C ALA A 202 -39.34 24.70 -27.93
N PRO A 203 -38.45 25.33 -28.73
CA PRO A 203 -38.85 26.36 -29.69
C PRO A 203 -39.74 25.78 -30.78
N GLN A 204 -40.87 26.44 -31.06
CA GLN A 204 -41.76 26.06 -32.17
C GLN A 204 -41.08 26.33 -33.52
N PRO A 205 -41.26 25.45 -34.52
CA PRO A 205 -40.65 25.60 -35.83
C PRO A 205 -41.26 26.78 -36.60
N GLN A 206 -40.41 27.68 -37.11
CA GLN A 206 -40.82 28.77 -38.01
C GLN A 206 -41.19 28.23 -39.40
N PRO A 207 -42.22 28.76 -40.06
CA PRO A 207 -42.65 28.29 -41.38
C PRO A 207 -41.64 28.65 -42.47
N GLN A 208 -41.26 27.66 -43.27
CA GLN A 208 -40.41 27.77 -44.46
C GLN A 208 -41.05 28.71 -45.50
N GLN A 209 -40.35 29.78 -45.87
CA GLN A 209 -40.66 30.56 -47.07
C GLN A 209 -40.03 29.89 -48.30
N ALA A 210 -40.87 29.56 -49.27
CA ALA A 210 -40.48 29.00 -50.56
C ALA A 210 -39.75 30.06 -51.41
N PRO A 211 -38.76 29.67 -52.23
CA PRO A 211 -38.08 30.61 -53.12
C PRO A 211 -38.99 30.98 -54.30
N ALA A 212 -39.14 32.28 -54.54
CA ALA A 212 -39.66 32.81 -55.80
C ALA A 212 -38.53 32.86 -56.84
N GLN A 213 -38.95 32.70 -58.10
CA GLN A 213 -38.20 32.44 -59.33
C GLN A 213 -37.02 33.37 -59.62
#